data_AF-A0A661VRA3-F1
#
_entry.id   AF-A0A661VRA3-F1
#
_cell.length_a   1.000
_cell.length_b   1.000
_cell.length_c   1.000
_cell.angle_alpha   90.00
_cell.angle_beta   90.00
_cell.angle_gamma   90.00
#
_symmetry.space_group_name_H-M   'P 1'
#
loop_
_entity.id
_entity.type
_entity.pdbx_description
1 polymer ?
#
loop_
_entity_poly.entity_id
_entity_poly.type
_entity_poly.pdbx_seq_one_letter_code
_entity_poly.pdbx_strand_id
1 'polypeptide(L)' 'MAVRHDGRMRAFYERVKRRRGSGKAIVAVACKMLKIIWFMLKRREPYQGRNERRYRVKLKSLRR' A
#
# COMPACT_ATOMS: atom_id res chain seq x y z
N MET A 1 -18.39 -1.68 -2.75
CA MET A 1 -17.53 -1.56 -3.95
C MET A 1 -16.28 -0.70 -3.61
N ALA A 2 -15.44 -1.13 -2.66
CA ALA A 2 -14.42 -0.26 -2.03
C ALA A 2 -12.98 -0.48 -2.50
N VAL A 3 -12.73 -1.44 -3.41
CA VAL A 3 -11.38 -1.91 -3.75
C VAL A 3 -10.88 -1.36 -5.10
N ARG A 4 -11.76 -0.73 -5.91
CA ARG A 4 -11.49 -0.56 -7.35
C ARG A 4 -10.64 0.66 -7.75
N HIS A 5 -10.41 1.65 -6.88
CA HIS A 5 -9.62 2.83 -7.27
C HIS A 5 -8.84 3.48 -6.11
N ASP A 6 -7.97 2.71 -5.43
CA ASP A 6 -7.01 3.34 -4.52
C ASP A 6 -5.89 4.01 -5.36
N GLY A 7 -5.98 5.33 -5.56
CA GLY A 7 -5.02 6.11 -6.36
C GLY A 7 -3.56 5.92 -5.92
N ARG A 8 -3.32 5.44 -4.68
CA ARG A 8 -1.98 5.07 -4.19
C ARG A 8 -1.39 3.85 -4.87
N MET A 9 -2.19 2.85 -5.22
CA MET A 9 -1.70 1.66 -5.94
C MET A 9 -1.27 2.06 -7.34
N ARG A 10 -2.02 2.95 -7.99
CA ARG A 10 -1.66 3.51 -9.30
C ARG A 10 -0.37 4.34 -9.23
N ALA A 11 -0.23 5.24 -8.25
CA ALA A 11 1.00 5.99 -8.06
C ALA A 11 2.22 5.10 -7.76
N PHE A 12 2.01 3.98 -7.03
CA PHE A 12 3.05 2.98 -6.78
C PHE A 12 3.42 2.23 -8.05
N TYR A 13 2.43 1.81 -8.84
CA TYR A 13 2.62 1.18 -10.14
C TYR A 13 3.43 2.09 -11.07
N GLU A 14 3.03 3.34 -11.24
CA GLU A 14 3.70 4.30 -12.12
C GLU A 14 5.15 4.56 -11.68
N ARG A 15 5.40 4.65 -10.36
CA ARG A 15 6.76 4.80 -9.82
C ARG A 15 7.65 3.60 -10.10
N VAL A 16 7.12 2.38 -9.95
CA VAL A 16 7.89 1.16 -10.23
C VAL A 16 8.06 0.97 -11.73
N LYS A 17 7.03 1.27 -12.53
CA LYS A 17 7.07 1.23 -14.00
C LYS A 17 8.17 2.15 -14.52
N ARG A 18 8.25 3.39 -14.01
CA ARG A 18 9.29 4.36 -14.40
C ARG A 18 10.72 3.90 -14.07
N ARG A 19 10.89 3.07 -13.03
CA ARG A 19 12.23 2.60 -12.59
C ARG A 19 12.65 1.25 -13.17
N ARG A 20 11.71 0.33 -13.42
CA ARG A 20 11.99 -1.08 -13.69
C ARG A 20 11.20 -1.69 -14.85
N GLY A 21 10.34 -0.91 -15.51
CA GLY A 21 9.48 -1.37 -16.60
C GLY A 21 8.15 -1.99 -16.12
N SER A 22 7.22 -2.13 -17.06
CA SER A 22 5.81 -2.47 -16.80
C SER A 22 5.63 -3.85 -16.16
N GLY A 23 6.36 -4.88 -16.61
CA GLY A 23 6.23 -6.25 -16.06
C GLY A 23 6.58 -6.33 -14.57
N LYS A 24 7.71 -5.75 -14.17
CA LYS A 24 8.13 -5.70 -12.75
C LYS A 24 7.20 -4.83 -11.90
N ALA A 25 6.53 -3.85 -12.50
CA ALA A 25 5.57 -3.01 -11.80
C ALA A 25 4.28 -3.74 -11.44
N ILE A 26 3.75 -4.57 -12.35
CA ILE A 26 2.54 -5.38 -12.09
C ILE A 26 2.82 -6.35 -10.94
N VAL A 27 3.93 -7.09 -11.01
CA VAL A 27 4.34 -8.05 -9.96
C VAL A 27 4.53 -7.35 -8.61
N ALA A 28 5.16 -6.17 -8.60
CA ALA A 28 5.36 -5.40 -7.37
C ALA A 28 4.02 -4.95 -6.74
N VAL A 29 3.05 -4.56 -7.55
CA VAL A 29 1.70 -4.19 -7.08
C VAL A 29 0.98 -5.43 -6.54
N ALA A 30 0.98 -6.54 -7.27
CA ALA A 30 0.36 -7.80 -6.86
C ALA A 30 0.94 -8.31 -5.53
N CYS A 31 2.27 -8.35 -5.39
CA CYS A 31 2.94 -8.73 -4.13
C CYS A 31 2.55 -7.81 -2.96
N LYS A 32 2.35 -6.52 -3.22
CA LYS A 32 1.90 -5.57 -2.20
C LYS A 32 0.45 -5.84 -1.76
N MET A 33 -0.43 -6.12 -2.71
CA MET A 33 -1.82 -6.50 -2.43
C MET A 33 -1.90 -7.82 -1.67
N LEU A 34 -1.11 -8.82 -2.06
CA LEU A 34 -1.05 -10.11 -1.40
C LEU A 34 -0.61 -9.96 0.07
N LYS A 35 0.43 -9.14 0.34
CA LYS A 35 0.85 -8.86 1.72
C LYS A 35 -0.23 -8.20 2.56
N ILE A 36 -1.01 -7.30 1.96
CA ILE A 36 -2.15 -6.66 2.64
C ILE A 36 -3.19 -7.71 3.01
N ILE A 37 -3.60 -8.54 2.05
CA ILE A 37 -4.59 -9.62 2.26
C ILE A 37 -4.11 -10.59 3.33
N TRP A 38 -2.85 -11.02 3.25
CA TRP A 38 -2.24 -11.91 4.24
C TRP A 38 -2.23 -11.28 5.64
N PHE A 39 -1.86 -9.99 5.75
CA PHE A 39 -1.90 -9.28 7.03
C PHE A 39 -3.33 -9.16 7.60
N MET A 40 -4.32 -8.90 6.74
CA MET A 40 -5.74 -8.85 7.15
C MET A 40 -6.21 -10.21 7.66
N LEU A 41 -5.90 -11.29 6.93
CA LEU A 41 -6.25 -12.65 7.32
C LEU A 41 -5.56 -13.06 8.62
N LYS A 42 -4.28 -12.73 8.78
CA LYS A 42 -3.48 -13.17 9.93
C LYS A 42 -3.74 -12.38 11.21
N ARG A 43 -4.11 -11.09 11.11
CA ARG A 43 -4.41 -10.25 12.30
C ARG A 43 -5.89 -10.14 12.62
N ARG A 44 -6.81 -10.62 11.77
CA ARG A 44 -8.28 -10.45 11.93
C ARG A 44 -8.75 -8.99 12.17
N GLU A 45 -7.86 -8.01 11.99
CA GLU A 45 -8.18 -6.59 12.04
C GLU A 45 -8.67 -6.14 10.67
N PRO A 46 -9.79 -5.38 10.59
CA PRO A 46 -10.26 -4.83 9.32
C PRO A 46 -9.17 -3.97 8.68
N TYR A 47 -9.12 -3.95 7.35
CA TYR A 47 -8.16 -3.15 6.60
C TYR A 47 -8.34 -1.67 6.89
N GLN A 48 -7.60 -1.17 7.87
CA GLN A 48 -7.46 0.24 8.07
C GLN A 48 -6.47 0.73 7.02
N GLY A 49 -6.97 1.36 5.95
CA GLY A 49 -6.18 1.90 4.82
C GLY A 49 -5.08 2.91 5.21
N ARG A 50 -4.94 3.19 6.51
CA ARG A 50 -3.78 3.77 7.15
C ARG A 50 -3.45 2.90 8.36
N ASN A 51 -2.21 2.44 8.44
CA ASN A 51 -1.65 1.96 9.70
C ASN A 51 -1.53 3.20 10.60
N GLU A 52 -2.63 3.55 11.29
CA GLU A 52 -2.85 4.81 11.99
C GLU A 52 -1.75 5.08 13.01
N ARG A 53 -1.24 4.01 13.64
CA ARG A 53 -0.06 4.02 14.50
C ARG A 53 1.19 4.59 13.80
N ARG A 54 1.53 4.09 12.60
CA ARG A 54 2.71 4.56 11.85
C ARG A 54 2.49 5.94 11.25
N TYR A 55 1.27 6.26 10.84
CA TYR A 55 0.92 7.61 10.36
C TYR A 55 1.01 8.63 11.51
N ARG A 56 0.54 8.30 12.72
CA ARG A 56 0.69 9.13 13.94
C ARG A 56 2.15 9.37 14.28
N VAL A 57 2.99 8.34 14.25
CA VAL A 57 4.43 8.49 14.50
C VAL A 57 5.08 9.40 13.45
N LYS A 58 4.72 9.21 12.17
CA LYS A 58 5.22 10.07 11.08
C LYS A 58 4.72 11.52 11.21
N LEU A 59 3.47 11.74 11.62
CA LEU A 59 2.92 13.08 11.89
C LEU A 59 3.60 13.75 13.09
N LYS A 60 3.87 12.99 14.16
CA LYS A 60 4.59 13.49 15.34
C LYS A 60 6.01 13.93 15.01
N SER A 61 6.68 13.25 14.08
CA SER A 61 8.05 13.59 13.65
C SER A 61 8.13 14.81 12.73
N LEU A 62 7.03 15.19 12.07
CA LEU A 62 6.96 16.34 11.17
C LEU A 62 6.57 17.64 11.87
N ARG A 63 6.24 17.57 13.17
CA ARG A 63 5.76 18.69 13.98
C ARG A 63 6.82 19.21 14.96
N ARG A 64 8.09 18.92 14.69
CA ARG A 64 9.24 19.28 15.53
C ARG A 64 10.24 20.10 14.74
#